data_AF-A0A7L2N728-F1
#
_entry.id   AF-A0A7L2N728-F1
#
_cell.length_a   1.000
_cell.length_b   1.000
_cell.length_c   1.000
_cell.angle_alpha   90.00
_cell.angle_beta   90.00
_cell.angle_gamma   90.00
#
_symmetry.space_group_name_H-M   'P 1'
#
loop_
_entity.id
_entity.type
_entity.pdbx_description
1 polymer ?
#
loop_
_entity_poly.entity_id
_entity_poly.type
_entity_poly.pdbx_seq_one_letter_code
_entity_poly.pdbx_strand_id
1 'polypeptide(L)'
;WLYNLFHKAIESRLQKTLEHKVCDNVAKSVQNELQMYIQTLPVTARIDGKTGIDYSLVAPPRATAQSLDADLKGEFYSLGHRSTVPFSPLPLAFPSDHDRMVYFGASSYFFNTAGIAYHKAGALVFEITEAVIPKDAGFRLDTSVFSAFIPQLEEMYPNMPMKFRLSAPTAPFLTIGPGGISFQPIVDAQAYAILPNSSLAPLFLLSLRGNVSAVINVRSGRIVGSLDVGRYR
;
A
#
# COMPACT_ATOMS: atom_id res chain seq x y z
N TRP A 1 49.18 -7.51 -53.07
CA TRP A 1 50.26 -7.25 -52.09
C TRP A 1 49.73 -6.55 -50.84
N LEU A 2 48.90 -5.49 -50.96
CA LEU A 2 48.36 -4.73 -49.83
C LEU A 2 47.54 -5.57 -48.84
N TYR A 3 46.70 -6.49 -49.34
CA TYR A 3 45.95 -7.44 -48.50
C TYR A 3 46.87 -8.31 -47.62
N ASN A 4 47.94 -8.85 -48.20
CA ASN A 4 48.93 -9.65 -47.45
C ASN A 4 49.74 -8.80 -46.45
N LEU A 5 49.96 -7.51 -46.76
CA LEU A 5 50.57 -6.55 -45.83
C LEU A 5 49.67 -6.31 -44.62
N PHE A 6 48.36 -6.16 -44.84
CA PHE A 6 47.38 -5.98 -43.77
C PHE A 6 47.41 -7.17 -42.79
N HIS A 7 47.27 -8.40 -43.28
CA HIS A 7 47.32 -9.60 -42.44
C HIS A 7 48.64 -9.74 -41.67
N LYS A 8 49.78 -9.50 -42.34
CA LYS A 8 51.10 -9.71 -41.72
C LYS A 8 51.51 -8.63 -40.72
N ALA A 9 51.10 -7.38 -40.93
CA ALA A 9 51.64 -6.25 -40.17
C ALA A 9 50.60 -5.46 -39.35
N ILE A 10 49.32 -5.48 -39.74
CA ILE A 10 48.30 -4.57 -39.21
C ILE A 10 47.24 -5.33 -38.41
N GLU A 11 46.73 -6.45 -38.94
CA GLU A 11 45.58 -7.19 -38.43
C GLU A 11 45.66 -7.46 -36.92
N SER A 12 46.75 -8.11 -36.45
CA SER A 12 46.88 -8.45 -35.03
C SER A 12 46.91 -7.21 -34.11
N ARG A 13 47.52 -6.11 -34.55
CA ARG A 13 47.58 -4.86 -33.78
C ARG A 13 46.23 -4.15 -33.77
N LEU A 14 45.55 -4.16 -34.91
CA LEU A 14 44.21 -3.59 -35.05
C LEU A 14 43.20 -4.38 -34.20
N GLN A 15 43.23 -5.71 -34.27
CA GLN A 15 42.38 -6.59 -33.47
C GLN A 15 42.56 -6.32 -31.98
N LYS A 16 43.80 -6.34 -31.47
CA LYS A 16 44.08 -6.07 -30.04
C LYS A 16 43.60 -4.68 -29.61
N THR A 17 43.78 -3.69 -30.48
CA THR A 17 43.32 -2.31 -30.21
C THR A 17 41.79 -2.24 -30.21
N LEU A 18 41.13 -2.94 -31.12
CA LEU A 18 39.68 -3.01 -31.20
C LEU A 18 39.09 -3.71 -29.96
N GLU A 19 39.64 -4.86 -29.58
CA GLU A 19 39.25 -5.61 -28.37
C GLU A 19 39.38 -4.73 -27.13
N HIS A 20 40.52 -4.04 -26.97
CA HIS A 20 40.72 -3.10 -25.86
C HIS A 20 39.69 -1.97 -25.86
N LYS A 21 39.44 -1.35 -27.02
CA LYS A 21 38.45 -0.26 -27.13
C LYS A 21 37.03 -0.74 -26.86
N VAL A 22 36.67 -1.95 -27.27
CA VAL A 22 35.36 -2.55 -26.98
C VAL A 22 35.22 -2.81 -25.47
N CYS A 23 36.20 -3.44 -24.84
CA CYS A 23 36.17 -3.69 -23.39
C CYS A 23 36.10 -2.39 -22.58
N ASP A 24 36.89 -1.38 -22.95
CA ASP A 24 36.85 -0.06 -22.31
C ASP A 24 35.46 0.58 -22.41
N ASN A 25 34.84 0.51 -23.60
CA ASN A 25 33.53 1.08 -23.82
C ASN A 25 32.46 0.34 -23.02
N VAL A 26 32.49 -0.99 -22.98
CA VAL A 26 31.55 -1.79 -22.16
C VAL A 26 31.69 -1.43 -20.68
N ALA A 27 32.92 -1.37 -20.15
CA ALA A 27 33.15 -1.01 -18.76
C ALA A 27 32.62 0.39 -18.42
N LYS A 28 32.86 1.37 -19.32
CA LYS A 28 32.35 2.73 -19.17
C LYS A 28 30.82 2.79 -19.22
N SER A 29 30.17 2.06 -20.15
CA SER A 29 28.70 2.01 -20.21
C SER A 29 28.10 1.39 -18.96
N VAL A 30 28.71 0.33 -18.40
CA VAL A 30 28.24 -0.26 -17.13
C VAL A 30 28.34 0.76 -15.99
N GLN A 31 29.49 1.43 -15.86
CA GLN A 31 29.74 2.35 -14.76
C GLN A 31 28.95 3.66 -14.85
N ASN A 32 28.79 4.20 -16.06
CA ASN A 32 28.23 5.54 -16.24
C ASN A 32 26.76 5.55 -16.66
N GLU A 33 26.27 4.48 -17.29
CA GLU A 33 24.89 4.42 -17.79
C GLU A 33 24.06 3.41 -16.99
N LEU A 34 24.48 2.14 -16.96
CA LEU A 34 23.70 1.09 -16.29
C LEU A 34 23.57 1.34 -14.78
N GLN A 35 24.67 1.68 -14.11
CA GLN A 35 24.64 1.99 -12.68
C GLN A 35 23.73 3.19 -12.37
N MET A 36 23.81 4.25 -13.16
CA MET A 36 22.96 5.45 -13.00
C MET A 36 21.48 5.10 -13.26
N TYR A 37 21.20 4.28 -14.27
CA TYR A 37 19.85 3.83 -14.56
C TYR A 37 19.25 3.02 -13.40
N ILE A 38 20.00 2.07 -12.83
CA ILE A 38 19.53 1.28 -11.68
C ILE A 38 19.26 2.17 -10.45
N GLN A 39 20.05 3.23 -10.25
CA GLN A 39 19.84 4.19 -9.17
C GLN A 39 18.58 5.05 -9.33
N THR A 40 17.93 5.05 -10.50
CA THR A 40 16.63 5.71 -10.68
C THR A 40 15.48 4.96 -10.03
N LEU A 41 15.69 3.69 -9.63
CA LEU A 41 14.69 2.92 -8.91
C LEU A 41 14.35 3.62 -7.58
N PRO A 42 13.06 3.81 -7.26
CA PRO A 42 12.66 4.58 -6.10
C PRO A 42 13.06 3.85 -4.82
N VAL A 43 13.97 4.43 -4.04
CA VAL A 43 14.29 3.95 -2.69
C VAL A 43 13.16 4.27 -1.72
N THR A 44 12.55 5.45 -1.88
CA THR A 44 11.32 5.81 -1.18
C THR A 44 10.33 6.37 -2.19
N ALA A 45 9.06 6.02 -2.03
CA ALA A 45 7.98 6.48 -2.88
C ALA A 45 6.88 7.10 -2.03
N ARG A 46 6.58 8.38 -2.26
CA ARG A 46 5.42 9.03 -1.63
C ARG A 46 4.13 8.52 -2.28
N ILE A 47 3.18 8.08 -1.46
CA ILE A 47 1.89 7.58 -1.96
C ILE A 47 0.86 8.70 -1.95
N ASP A 48 0.79 9.46 -0.86
CA ASP A 48 -0.16 10.55 -0.70
C ASP A 48 0.32 11.64 0.28
N GLY A 49 -0.61 12.46 0.78
CA GLY A 49 -0.33 13.50 1.76
C GLY A 49 0.13 13.00 3.13
N LYS A 50 -0.04 11.71 3.44
CA LYS A 50 0.12 11.14 4.78
C LYS A 50 1.15 10.02 4.87
N THR A 51 1.37 9.28 3.79
CA THR A 51 2.16 8.05 3.79
C THR A 51 3.14 7.96 2.61
N GLY A 52 4.21 7.18 2.82
CA GLY A 52 5.15 6.75 1.79
C GLY A 52 5.55 5.29 1.99
N ILE A 53 6.26 4.74 1.03
CA ILE A 53 6.80 3.37 1.05
C ILE A 53 8.32 3.43 0.97
N ASP A 54 8.98 2.62 1.79
CA ASP A 54 10.42 2.36 1.76
C ASP A 54 10.68 1.07 0.97
N TYR A 55 11.30 1.22 -0.19
CA TYR A 55 11.73 0.16 -1.10
C TYR A 55 13.26 -0.03 -1.08
N SER A 56 13.95 0.44 -0.04
CA SER A 56 15.39 0.22 0.10
C SER A 56 15.73 -1.27 -0.01
N LEU A 57 16.84 -1.58 -0.69
CA LEU A 57 17.41 -2.92 -0.68
C LEU A 57 17.83 -3.27 0.75
N VAL A 58 17.41 -4.43 1.24
CA VAL A 58 17.82 -4.92 2.57
C VAL A 58 19.09 -5.77 2.50
N ALA A 59 19.46 -6.20 1.30
CA ALA A 59 20.69 -6.91 0.98
C ALA A 59 21.08 -6.65 -0.49
N PRO A 60 22.35 -6.89 -0.88
CA PRO A 60 22.73 -6.90 -2.30
C PRO A 60 21.89 -7.90 -3.10
N PRO A 61 21.55 -7.61 -4.37
CA PRO A 61 20.85 -8.57 -5.22
C PRO A 61 21.61 -9.90 -5.33
N ARG A 62 20.87 -11.01 -5.22
CA ARG A 62 21.42 -12.37 -5.23
C ARG A 62 21.14 -13.05 -6.55
N ALA A 63 22.20 -13.39 -7.29
CA ALA A 63 22.08 -14.24 -8.46
C ALA A 63 22.06 -15.72 -8.06
N THR A 64 21.09 -16.47 -8.59
CA THR A 64 21.00 -17.93 -8.50
C THR A 64 21.20 -18.53 -9.89
N ALA A 65 21.12 -19.86 -10.02
CA ALA A 65 21.18 -20.49 -11.33
C ALA A 65 19.92 -20.21 -12.19
N GLN A 66 18.85 -19.69 -11.58
CA GLN A 66 17.54 -19.53 -12.22
C GLN A 66 16.97 -18.11 -12.12
N SER A 67 17.47 -17.29 -11.19
CA SER A 67 16.88 -15.98 -10.87
C SER A 67 17.93 -14.94 -10.46
N LEU A 68 17.51 -13.68 -10.52
CA LEU A 68 18.18 -12.57 -9.84
C LEU A 68 17.19 -11.99 -8.83
N ASP A 69 17.45 -12.24 -7.54
CA ASP A 69 16.57 -11.85 -6.45
C ASP A 69 17.02 -10.49 -5.89
N ALA A 70 16.10 -9.55 -5.74
CA ALA A 70 16.35 -8.26 -5.11
C ALA A 70 15.38 -8.06 -3.95
N ASP A 71 15.89 -8.21 -2.72
CA ASP A 71 15.06 -8.10 -1.51
C ASP A 71 14.86 -6.62 -1.15
N LEU A 72 13.62 -6.17 -1.23
CA LEU A 72 13.20 -4.82 -0.88
C LEU A 72 12.57 -4.80 0.52
N LYS A 73 12.74 -3.70 1.24
CA LYS A 73 12.18 -3.53 2.58
C LYS A 73 10.64 -3.55 2.58
N GLY A 74 10.01 -2.92 1.59
CA GLY A 74 8.56 -2.97 1.37
C GLY A 74 7.75 -2.53 2.60
N GLU A 75 8.05 -1.35 3.14
CA GLU A 75 7.47 -0.88 4.40
C GLU A 75 6.78 0.48 4.21
N PHE A 76 5.50 0.57 4.59
CA PHE A 76 4.84 1.86 4.66
C PHE A 76 5.24 2.63 5.92
N TYR A 77 5.40 3.94 5.77
CA TYR A 77 5.67 4.85 6.87
C TYR A 77 4.78 6.10 6.77
N SER A 78 4.46 6.68 7.93
CA SER A 78 3.78 7.98 7.99
C SER A 78 4.79 9.11 7.72
N LEU A 79 4.39 10.09 6.92
CA LEU A 79 5.19 11.29 6.64
C LEU A 79 5.32 12.21 7.86
N GLY A 80 4.33 12.18 8.77
CA GLY A 80 4.36 12.99 9.98
C GLY A 80 5.26 12.41 11.07
N HIS A 81 5.34 11.08 11.17
CA HIS A 81 6.20 10.42 12.14
C HIS A 81 6.55 8.99 11.69
N ARG A 82 7.85 8.73 11.46
CA ARG A 82 8.34 7.37 11.22
C ARG A 82 8.43 6.63 12.55
N SER A 83 7.82 5.46 12.61
CA SER A 83 7.85 4.57 13.79
C SER A 83 8.30 3.19 13.38
N THR A 84 8.98 2.48 14.29
CA THR A 84 9.31 1.08 14.08
C THR A 84 8.06 0.20 13.98
N VAL A 85 8.14 -0.83 13.15
CA VAL A 85 7.09 -1.84 12.99
C VAL A 85 7.35 -2.97 14.00
N PRO A 86 6.35 -3.38 14.80
CA PRO A 86 6.56 -4.28 15.93
C PRO A 86 6.59 -5.78 15.57
N PHE A 87 6.63 -6.11 14.28
CA PHE A 87 6.66 -7.50 13.78
C PHE A 87 7.59 -7.59 12.58
N SER A 88 8.00 -8.80 12.21
CA SER A 88 8.91 -9.05 11.08
C SER A 88 8.17 -9.65 9.88
N PRO A 89 8.66 -9.44 8.65
CA PRO A 89 8.13 -10.12 7.49
C PRO A 89 8.39 -11.63 7.56
N LEU A 90 7.44 -12.40 7.03
CA LEU A 90 7.63 -13.84 6.80
C LEU A 90 8.30 -14.06 5.44
N PRO A 91 9.08 -15.15 5.29
CA PRO A 91 9.62 -15.55 3.99
C PRO A 91 8.51 -15.69 2.94
N LEU A 92 8.75 -15.12 1.77
CA LEU A 92 7.87 -15.27 0.62
C LEU A 92 8.29 -16.49 -0.19
N ALA A 93 7.32 -17.32 -0.54
CA ALA A 93 7.51 -18.40 -1.50
C ALA A 93 7.13 -17.88 -2.89
N PHE A 94 8.05 -18.02 -3.84
CA PHE A 94 7.80 -17.72 -5.24
C PHE A 94 7.52 -19.02 -6.01
N PRO A 95 6.69 -18.97 -7.07
CA PRO A 95 6.51 -20.11 -7.95
C PRO A 95 7.85 -20.49 -8.60
N SER A 96 8.04 -21.79 -8.84
CA SER A 96 9.23 -22.34 -9.53
C SER A 96 9.19 -22.14 -11.06
N ASP A 97 8.08 -21.63 -11.58
CA ASP A 97 7.86 -21.45 -13.01
C ASP A 97 8.51 -20.16 -13.50
N HIS A 98 8.97 -20.15 -14.75
CA HIS A 98 9.73 -19.05 -15.35
C HIS A 98 8.98 -18.40 -16.53
N ASP A 99 7.64 -18.45 -16.50
CA ASP A 99 6.76 -17.98 -17.58
C ASP A 99 6.71 -16.45 -17.73
N ARG A 100 7.34 -15.71 -16.80
CA ARG A 100 7.35 -14.24 -16.77
C ARG A 100 8.76 -13.72 -16.53
N MET A 101 9.04 -12.51 -17.03
CA MET A 101 10.35 -11.87 -16.87
C MET A 101 10.64 -11.43 -15.42
N VAL A 102 9.61 -11.05 -14.67
CA VAL A 102 9.74 -10.51 -13.31
C VAL A 102 8.59 -11.01 -12.45
N TYR A 103 8.90 -11.35 -11.21
CA TYR A 103 7.94 -11.73 -10.18
C TYR A 103 8.02 -10.75 -9.02
N PHE A 104 6.87 -10.25 -8.56
CA PHE A 104 6.77 -9.38 -7.39
C PHE A 104 6.09 -10.12 -6.25
N GLY A 105 6.76 -10.18 -5.11
CA GLY A 105 6.21 -10.75 -3.89
C GLY A 105 5.83 -9.65 -2.92
N ALA A 106 4.55 -9.60 -2.51
CA ALA A 106 4.07 -8.70 -1.48
C ALA A 106 3.57 -9.53 -0.29
N SER A 107 4.20 -9.36 0.86
CA SER A 107 3.85 -10.10 2.08
C SER A 107 2.73 -9.42 2.86
N SER A 108 2.11 -10.14 3.79
CA SER A 108 1.18 -9.54 4.76
C SER A 108 1.82 -8.36 5.50
N TYR A 109 3.14 -8.40 5.73
CA TYR A 109 3.91 -7.30 6.32
C TYR A 109 3.75 -5.99 5.55
N PHE A 110 3.91 -6.02 4.22
CA PHE A 110 3.77 -4.85 3.36
C PHE A 110 2.41 -4.17 3.56
N PHE A 111 1.32 -4.93 3.55
CA PHE A 111 -0.02 -4.36 3.71
C PHE A 111 -0.34 -3.97 5.16
N ASN A 112 0.14 -4.72 6.15
CA ASN A 112 -0.09 -4.40 7.57
C ASN A 112 0.65 -3.13 8.00
N THR A 113 1.84 -2.88 7.46
CA THR A 113 2.54 -1.60 7.67
C THR A 113 1.76 -0.43 7.08
N ALA A 114 1.06 -0.63 5.95
CA ALA A 114 0.15 0.39 5.40
C ALA A 114 -0.98 0.71 6.38
N GLY A 115 -1.66 -0.31 6.90
CA GLY A 115 -2.71 -0.16 7.91
C GLY A 115 -2.24 0.62 9.13
N ILE A 116 -1.05 0.31 9.64
CA ILE A 116 -0.42 1.04 10.77
C ILE A 116 -0.10 2.49 10.40
N ALA A 117 0.51 2.73 9.24
CA ALA A 117 0.90 4.08 8.81
C ALA A 117 -0.33 4.98 8.67
N TYR A 118 -1.40 4.51 8.01
CA TYR A 118 -2.64 5.25 7.86
C TYR A 118 -3.38 5.45 9.20
N HIS A 119 -3.40 4.44 10.07
CA HIS A 119 -3.98 4.56 11.40
C HIS A 119 -3.25 5.61 12.25
N LYS A 120 -1.91 5.54 12.34
CA LYS A 120 -1.09 6.51 13.07
C LYS A 120 -1.17 7.92 12.49
N ALA A 121 -1.39 8.05 11.18
CA ALA A 121 -1.61 9.33 10.52
C ALA A 121 -3.03 9.89 10.71
N GLY A 122 -3.88 9.24 11.52
CA GLY A 122 -5.27 9.66 11.75
C GLY A 122 -6.10 9.69 10.46
N ALA A 123 -5.76 8.85 9.49
CA ALA A 123 -6.42 8.83 8.17
C ALA A 123 -7.68 7.96 8.14
N LEU A 124 -7.79 7.00 9.06
CA LEU A 124 -8.90 6.05 9.14
C LEU A 124 -10.04 6.62 9.99
N VAL A 125 -10.48 7.84 9.66
CA VAL A 125 -11.60 8.54 10.31
C VAL A 125 -12.49 9.12 9.21
N PHE A 126 -13.79 8.90 9.30
CA PHE A 126 -14.79 9.40 8.37
C PHE A 126 -16.00 9.93 9.11
N GLU A 127 -16.58 11.04 8.66
CA GLU A 127 -17.81 11.59 9.23
C GLU A 127 -18.97 11.38 8.26
N ILE A 128 -20.02 10.69 8.73
CA ILE A 128 -21.30 10.61 8.03
C ILE A 128 -22.20 11.71 8.60
N THR A 129 -22.46 12.70 7.77
CA THR A 129 -23.42 13.77 8.01
C THR A 129 -24.57 13.67 7.00
N GLU A 130 -25.63 14.44 7.20
CA GLU A 130 -26.76 14.48 6.26
C GLU A 130 -26.31 14.83 4.83
N ALA A 131 -25.24 15.60 4.66
CA ALA A 131 -24.75 16.03 3.35
C ALA A 131 -24.16 14.89 2.48
N VAL A 132 -23.71 13.79 3.09
CA VAL A 132 -23.14 12.64 2.37
C VAL A 132 -24.16 11.53 2.10
N ILE A 133 -25.37 11.65 2.66
CA ILE A 133 -26.44 10.68 2.45
C ILE A 133 -27.19 11.03 1.15
N PRO A 134 -27.36 10.08 0.23
CA PRO A 134 -28.16 10.29 -0.97
C PRO A 134 -29.60 10.69 -0.62
N LYS A 135 -30.14 11.71 -1.29
CA LYS A 135 -31.49 12.24 -0.99
C LYS A 135 -32.61 11.21 -1.21
N ASP A 136 -32.35 10.23 -2.05
CA ASP A 136 -33.22 9.10 -2.40
C ASP A 136 -33.11 7.92 -1.42
N ALA A 137 -32.19 7.95 -0.46
CA ALA A 137 -31.99 6.87 0.51
C ALA A 137 -33.19 6.69 1.47
N GLY A 138 -34.07 7.68 1.58
CA GLY A 138 -35.32 7.58 2.35
C GLY A 138 -35.17 7.62 3.87
N PHE A 139 -33.97 7.88 4.39
CA PHE A 139 -33.71 8.07 5.82
C PHE A 139 -32.91 9.36 6.06
N ARG A 140 -33.09 9.95 7.24
CA ARG A 140 -32.39 11.17 7.69
C ARG A 140 -31.63 10.87 8.98
N LEU A 141 -30.52 11.58 9.19
CA LEU A 141 -29.81 11.57 10.47
C LEU A 141 -30.46 12.55 11.43
N ASP A 142 -31.53 12.10 12.07
CA ASP A 142 -32.29 12.88 13.04
C ASP A 142 -32.71 12.02 14.23
N THR A 143 -32.62 12.55 15.44
CA THR A 143 -32.96 11.82 16.66
C THR A 143 -34.41 11.35 16.67
N SER A 144 -35.33 12.08 16.05
CA SER A 144 -36.74 11.71 15.95
C SER A 144 -37.00 10.54 15.00
N VAL A 145 -36.12 10.29 14.02
CA VAL A 145 -36.17 9.08 13.19
C VAL A 145 -35.61 7.88 13.97
N PHE A 146 -34.50 8.09 14.68
CA PHE A 146 -33.84 7.03 15.46
C PHE A 146 -34.59 6.67 16.74
N SER A 147 -35.50 7.52 17.23
CA SER A 147 -36.33 7.25 18.41
C SER A 147 -37.26 6.05 18.25
N ALA A 148 -37.59 5.68 17.00
CA ALA A 148 -38.29 4.43 16.70
C ALA A 148 -37.55 3.17 17.19
N PHE A 149 -36.22 3.25 17.32
CA PHE A 149 -35.37 2.16 17.81
C PHE A 149 -34.81 2.44 19.21
N ILE A 150 -34.56 3.71 19.54
CA ILE A 150 -34.00 4.17 20.82
C ILE A 150 -34.85 5.33 21.37
N PRO A 151 -35.98 5.04 22.04
CA PRO A 151 -36.96 6.05 22.45
C PRO A 151 -36.39 7.20 23.28
N GLN A 152 -35.35 6.95 24.09
CA GLN A 152 -34.70 7.94 24.94
C GLN A 152 -34.08 9.12 24.16
N LEU A 153 -33.83 8.94 22.86
CA LEU A 153 -33.32 10.02 22.01
C LEU A 153 -34.32 11.15 21.85
N GLU A 154 -35.63 10.85 21.77
CA GLU A 154 -36.66 11.87 21.67
C GLU A 154 -36.84 12.62 23.00
N GLU A 155 -36.70 11.92 24.13
CA GLU A 155 -36.85 12.52 25.46
C GLU A 155 -35.69 13.48 25.78
N MET A 156 -34.45 13.08 25.47
CA MET A 156 -33.25 13.84 25.83
C MET A 156 -32.81 14.85 24.77
N TYR A 157 -33.01 14.53 23.49
CA TYR A 157 -32.53 15.31 22.35
C TYR A 157 -33.61 15.42 21.26
N PRO A 158 -34.79 16.01 21.54
CA PRO A 158 -35.91 16.04 20.60
C PRO A 158 -35.59 16.81 19.32
N ASN A 159 -35.89 16.23 18.15
CA ASN A 159 -35.77 16.85 16.82
C ASN A 159 -34.38 17.47 16.55
N MET A 160 -33.32 16.73 16.90
CA MET A 160 -31.93 17.18 16.75
C MET A 160 -31.25 16.47 15.59
N PRO A 161 -30.51 17.21 14.73
CA PRO A 161 -29.68 16.59 13.71
C PRO A 161 -28.61 15.69 14.33
N MET A 162 -28.32 14.58 13.67
CA MET A 162 -27.31 13.61 14.09
C MET A 162 -26.13 13.57 13.11
N LYS A 163 -24.98 13.11 13.62
CA LYS A 163 -23.88 12.63 12.76
C LYS A 163 -23.23 11.39 13.34
N PHE A 164 -22.63 10.60 12.48
CA PHE A 164 -21.77 9.48 12.88
C PHE A 164 -20.32 9.79 12.58
N ARG A 165 -19.45 9.52 13.56
CA ARG A 165 -18.01 9.50 13.35
C ARG A 165 -17.56 8.05 13.32
N LEU A 166 -17.13 7.59 12.15
CA LEU A 166 -16.50 6.30 11.94
C LEU A 166 -14.99 6.44 12.18
N SER A 167 -14.41 5.51 12.92
CA SER A 167 -12.97 5.43 13.12
C SER A 167 -12.51 3.99 13.31
N ALA A 168 -11.30 3.68 12.86
CA ALA A 168 -10.65 2.43 13.24
C ALA A 168 -10.02 2.59 14.65
N PRO A 169 -10.44 1.82 15.66
CA PRO A 169 -9.86 1.92 17.01
C PRO A 169 -8.44 1.36 17.09
N THR A 170 -8.10 0.46 16.18
CA THR A 170 -6.76 -0.12 16.01
C THR A 170 -6.39 -0.18 14.54
N ALA A 171 -5.10 -0.32 14.24
CA ALA A 171 -4.63 -0.48 12.87
C ALA A 171 -5.22 -1.76 12.25
N PRO A 172 -5.83 -1.68 11.05
CA PRO A 172 -6.37 -2.85 10.36
C PRO A 172 -5.25 -3.84 10.06
N PHE A 173 -5.54 -5.12 10.27
CA PHE A 173 -4.60 -6.22 10.06
C PHE A 173 -5.17 -7.25 9.10
N LEU A 174 -4.36 -7.68 8.14
CA LEU A 174 -4.68 -8.70 7.17
C LEU A 174 -3.66 -9.83 7.20
N THR A 175 -4.09 -11.00 6.72
CA THR A 175 -3.24 -12.18 6.55
C THR A 175 -3.43 -12.75 5.16
N ILE A 176 -2.31 -12.95 4.45
CA ILE A 176 -2.24 -13.62 3.16
C ILE A 176 -1.83 -15.07 3.42
N GLY A 177 -2.64 -16.02 2.97
CA GLY A 177 -2.35 -17.45 3.06
C GLY A 177 -2.83 -18.20 1.80
N PRO A 178 -2.74 -19.54 1.80
CA PRO A 178 -3.12 -20.37 0.65
C PRO A 178 -4.60 -20.19 0.22
N GLY A 179 -5.47 -19.84 1.17
CA GLY A 179 -6.88 -19.55 0.92
C GLY A 179 -7.19 -18.11 0.46
N GLY A 180 -6.16 -17.30 0.17
CA GLY A 180 -6.29 -15.90 -0.21
C GLY A 180 -6.08 -14.93 0.95
N ILE A 181 -6.73 -13.78 0.88
CA ILE A 181 -6.59 -12.68 1.85
C ILE A 181 -7.71 -12.77 2.88
N SER A 182 -7.32 -12.85 4.15
CA SER A 182 -8.23 -12.73 5.29
C SER A 182 -8.08 -11.36 5.91
N PHE A 183 -9.15 -10.57 5.91
CA PHE A 183 -9.19 -9.23 6.48
C PHE A 183 -10.49 -9.04 7.29
N GLN A 184 -10.36 -8.61 8.55
CA GLN A 184 -11.50 -8.41 9.44
C GLN A 184 -11.34 -7.09 10.23
N PRO A 185 -11.63 -5.94 9.62
CA PRO A 185 -11.52 -4.66 10.29
C PRO A 185 -12.53 -4.52 11.43
N ILE A 186 -12.14 -3.75 12.45
CA ILE A 186 -13.02 -3.21 13.48
C ILE A 186 -13.22 -1.74 13.16
N VAL A 187 -14.47 -1.28 13.16
CA VAL A 187 -14.83 0.12 12.95
C VAL A 187 -15.75 0.56 14.07
N ASP A 188 -15.33 1.59 14.79
CA ASP A 188 -16.15 2.23 15.80
C ASP A 188 -16.97 3.34 15.15
N ALA A 189 -18.29 3.29 15.34
CA ALA A 189 -19.26 4.27 14.87
C ALA A 189 -19.86 5.00 16.08
N GLN A 190 -19.33 6.18 16.37
CA GLN A 190 -19.84 7.04 17.44
C GLN A 190 -20.95 7.94 16.89
N ALA A 191 -22.15 7.83 17.45
CA ALA A 191 -23.26 8.72 17.16
C ALA A 191 -23.19 9.98 18.04
N TYR A 192 -23.53 11.13 17.45
CA TYR A 192 -23.66 12.40 18.13
C TYR A 192 -24.98 13.09 17.74
N ALA A 193 -25.61 13.77 18.69
CA ALA A 193 -26.59 14.82 18.41
C ALA A 193 -25.85 16.16 18.29
N ILE A 194 -26.27 16.97 17.32
CA ILE A 194 -25.76 18.31 17.08
C ILE A 194 -26.70 19.28 17.79
N LEU A 195 -26.22 19.88 18.88
CA LEU A 195 -27.00 20.81 19.69
C LEU A 195 -27.14 22.18 18.98
N PRO A 196 -28.10 23.04 19.37
CA PRO A 196 -28.31 24.35 18.75
C PRO A 196 -27.10 25.29 18.78
N ASN A 197 -26.22 25.11 19.77
CA ASN A 197 -24.94 25.82 19.88
C ASN A 197 -23.80 25.19 19.05
N SER A 198 -24.14 24.24 18.16
CA SER A 198 -23.21 23.44 17.35
C SER A 198 -22.28 22.51 18.13
N SER A 199 -22.46 22.34 19.45
CA SER A 199 -21.71 21.35 20.21
C SER A 199 -22.26 19.94 19.98
N LEU A 200 -21.40 18.94 20.20
CA LEU A 200 -21.73 17.54 19.96
C LEU A 200 -22.01 16.83 21.28
N ALA A 201 -23.22 16.30 21.43
CA ALA A 201 -23.57 15.43 22.54
C ALA A 201 -23.40 13.96 22.10
N PRO A 202 -22.52 13.17 22.76
CA PRO A 202 -22.35 11.76 22.42
C PRO A 202 -23.62 10.98 22.80
N LEU A 203 -24.11 10.14 21.89
CA LEU A 203 -25.34 9.37 22.09
C LEU A 203 -25.02 7.91 22.43
N PHE A 204 -24.42 7.18 21.48
CA PHE A 204 -24.05 5.78 21.63
C PHE A 204 -22.86 5.44 20.73
N LEU A 205 -22.14 4.39 21.10
CA LEU A 205 -20.99 3.87 20.36
C LEU A 205 -21.32 2.45 19.90
N LEU A 206 -21.21 2.22 18.58
CA LEU A 206 -21.28 0.88 18.01
C LEU A 206 -19.87 0.45 17.60
N SER A 207 -19.48 -0.77 17.91
CA SER A 207 -18.24 -1.36 17.39
C SER A 207 -18.61 -2.45 16.39
N LEU A 208 -18.34 -2.18 15.12
CA LEU A 208 -18.72 -3.03 13.99
C LEU A 208 -17.54 -3.91 13.61
N ARG A 209 -17.78 -5.21 13.45
CA ARG A 209 -16.79 -6.15 12.95
C ARG A 209 -17.36 -6.92 11.76
N GLY A 210 -16.67 -6.88 10.63
CA GLY A 210 -17.09 -7.56 9.41
C GLY A 210 -15.92 -8.26 8.73
N ASN A 211 -16.18 -9.40 8.11
CA ASN A 211 -15.19 -10.01 7.21
C ASN A 211 -15.19 -9.24 5.90
N VAL A 212 -14.01 -8.94 5.39
CA VAL A 212 -13.81 -8.26 4.11
C VAL A 212 -12.98 -9.19 3.24
N SER A 213 -13.48 -9.49 2.05
CA SER A 213 -12.70 -10.13 1.00
C SER A 213 -12.00 -9.04 0.19
N ALA A 214 -10.78 -9.34 -0.26
CA ALA A 214 -9.99 -8.42 -1.06
C ALA A 214 -9.52 -9.11 -2.34
N VAL A 215 -9.68 -8.43 -3.46
CA VAL A 215 -9.10 -8.83 -4.75
C VAL A 215 -7.98 -7.84 -5.06
N ILE A 216 -6.76 -8.36 -5.25
CA ILE A 216 -5.60 -7.56 -5.63
C ILE A 216 -5.34 -7.73 -7.13
N ASN A 217 -5.02 -6.63 -7.79
CA ASN A 217 -4.62 -6.61 -9.18
C ASN A 217 -3.46 -5.62 -9.39
N VAL A 218 -2.85 -5.63 -10.57
CA VAL A 218 -1.81 -4.68 -10.96
C VAL A 218 -2.30 -3.89 -12.16
N ARG A 219 -2.28 -2.56 -12.07
CA ARG A 219 -2.65 -1.66 -13.16
C ARG A 219 -1.60 -0.57 -13.33
N SER A 220 -1.00 -0.49 -14.51
CA SER A 220 0.00 0.53 -14.85
C SER A 220 1.14 0.67 -13.83
N GLY A 221 1.70 -0.46 -13.39
CA GLY A 221 2.79 -0.49 -12.40
C GLY A 221 2.36 -0.17 -10.96
N ARG A 222 1.06 -0.12 -10.67
CA ARG A 222 0.52 0.09 -9.31
C ARG A 222 -0.24 -1.14 -8.85
N ILE A 223 -0.07 -1.50 -7.58
CA ILE A 223 -0.94 -2.47 -6.91
C ILE A 223 -2.28 -1.78 -6.64
N VAL A 224 -3.36 -2.39 -7.10
CA VAL A 224 -4.73 -1.93 -6.86
C VAL A 224 -5.51 -3.02 -6.15
N GLY A 225 -6.46 -2.64 -5.29
CA GLY A 225 -7.31 -3.55 -4.56
C GLY A 225 -8.77 -3.16 -4.70
N SER A 226 -9.65 -4.16 -4.74
CA SER A 226 -11.08 -4.00 -4.51
C SER A 226 -11.45 -4.75 -3.24
N LEU A 227 -12.25 -4.12 -2.39
CA LEU A 227 -12.76 -4.70 -1.16
C LEU A 227 -14.24 -5.01 -1.34
N ASP A 228 -14.65 -6.21 -0.96
CA ASP A 228 -16.04 -6.58 -0.84
C ASP A 228 -16.33 -6.94 0.62
N VAL A 229 -17.37 -6.32 1.17
CA VAL A 229 -17.64 -6.41 2.60
C VAL A 229 -18.75 -7.40 2.85
N GLY A 230 -18.44 -8.41 3.66
CA GLY A 230 -19.42 -9.37 4.15
C GLY A 230 -20.34 -8.76 5.21
N ARG A 231 -21.11 -9.61 5.87
CA ARG A 231 -22.03 -9.19 6.94
C ARG A 231 -21.25 -8.60 8.12
N TYR A 232 -21.65 -7.41 8.55
CA TYR A 232 -21.20 -6.80 9.80
C TYR A 232 -21.93 -7.44 10.99
N ARG A 233 -21.22 -7.55 12.11
CA ARG A 233 -21.74 -7.91 13.43
C ARG A 233 -21.45 -6.79 14.41
#